data_AF-A0A8H8NMY1-F1
#
_entry.id   AF-A0A8H8NMY1-F1
#
_cell.length_a   1.000
_cell.length_b   1.000
_cell.length_c   1.000
_cell.angle_alpha   90.00
_cell.angle_beta   90.00
_cell.angle_gamma   90.00
#
_symmetry.space_group_name_H-M   'P 1'
#
loop_
_entity.id
_entity.type
_entity.pdbx_description
1 polymer ?
#
loop_
_entity_poly.entity_id
_entity_poly.type
_entity_poly.pdbx_seq_one_letter_code
_entity_poly.pdbx_strand_id
1 'polypeptide(L)'
;MSTASNPEQLTSEQRESLLYRLAQDYRDLNGTEVEVWPHTPSSIEFARIVNVGRPVLFRNTPNMKDLPALTRWTDDYLGSIMGDRKVSVAITPNGQVLASFDIPTGLSTEHRFVFAGEQTRCTLCQELFQAIKRSEQDASSDVCYLQSQNGNMYSAVDFESIPDRPSDSELCPQLLSDVPKEISWASEALEPERHQVELPTR
;
A
#
# COMPACT_ATOMS: atom_id res chain seq x y z
N MET A 1 -39.96 7.68 -25.94
CA MET A 1 -38.58 7.23 -26.25
C MET A 1 -37.81 8.47 -26.69
N SER A 2 -36.98 9.02 -25.81
CA SER A 2 -36.20 10.23 -26.10
C SER A 2 -34.99 9.82 -26.96
N THR A 3 -34.84 10.44 -28.13
CA THR A 3 -33.72 10.22 -29.04
C THR A 3 -32.42 10.65 -28.35
N ALA A 4 -31.46 9.73 -28.21
CA ALA A 4 -30.12 10.05 -27.73
C ALA A 4 -29.49 11.10 -28.67
N SER A 5 -29.29 12.31 -28.17
CA SER A 5 -28.61 13.38 -28.90
C SER A 5 -27.18 12.96 -29.25
N ASN A 6 -26.72 13.29 -30.46
CA ASN A 6 -25.36 13.01 -30.91
C ASN A 6 -24.35 13.64 -29.92
N PRO A 7 -23.41 12.86 -29.32
CA PRO A 7 -22.47 13.37 -28.32
C PRO A 7 -21.60 14.53 -28.80
N GLU A 8 -21.42 14.69 -30.12
CA GLU A 8 -20.69 15.83 -30.72
C GLU A 8 -21.45 17.16 -30.64
N GLN A 9 -22.76 17.15 -30.33
CA GLN A 9 -23.59 18.35 -30.23
C GLN A 9 -23.72 18.89 -28.81
N LEU A 10 -23.09 18.24 -27.82
CA LEU A 10 -23.14 18.65 -26.42
C LEU A 10 -22.21 19.84 -26.15
N THR A 11 -22.70 20.83 -25.42
CA THR A 11 -21.86 21.93 -24.90
C THR A 11 -20.83 21.39 -23.89
N SER A 12 -19.83 22.21 -23.55
CA SER A 12 -18.86 21.85 -22.50
C SER A 12 -19.54 21.60 -21.15
N GLU A 13 -20.48 22.46 -20.78
CA GLU A 13 -21.25 22.37 -19.53
C GLU A 13 -22.12 21.09 -19.50
N GLN A 14 -22.75 20.72 -20.62
CA GLN A 14 -23.51 19.49 -20.71
C GLN A 14 -22.63 18.24 -20.55
N ARG A 15 -21.42 18.24 -21.13
CA ARG A 15 -20.46 17.15 -20.96
C ARG A 15 -19.98 17.03 -19.52
N GLU A 16 -19.66 18.16 -18.89
CA GLU A 16 -19.26 18.20 -17.49
C GLU A 16 -20.37 17.69 -16.56
N SER A 17 -21.62 18.13 -16.78
CA SER A 17 -22.78 17.66 -16.02
C SER A 17 -22.98 16.14 -16.15
N LEU A 18 -22.77 15.58 -17.35
CA LEU A 18 -22.83 14.13 -17.57
C LEU A 18 -21.72 13.38 -16.82
N LEU A 19 -20.50 13.92 -16.78
CA LEU A 19 -19.40 13.31 -16.02
C LEU A 19 -19.66 13.35 -14.52
N TYR A 20 -20.18 14.46 -13.98
CA TYR A 20 -20.59 14.53 -12.57
C TYR A 20 -21.69 13.53 -12.25
N ARG A 21 -22.71 13.43 -13.13
CA ARG A 21 -23.78 12.44 -12.96
C ARG A 21 -23.23 11.02 -12.99
N LEU A 22 -22.36 10.69 -13.95
CA LEU A 22 -21.74 9.37 -14.01
C LEU A 22 -20.95 9.04 -12.73
N ALA A 23 -20.17 10.00 -12.22
CA ALA A 23 -19.42 9.82 -10.97
C ALA A 23 -20.34 9.68 -9.74
N GLN A 24 -21.50 10.36 -9.76
CA GLN A 24 -22.50 10.23 -8.70
C GLN A 24 -23.23 8.90 -8.78
N ASP A 25 -23.73 8.51 -9.96
CA ASP A 25 -24.39 7.23 -10.21
C ASP A 25 -23.45 6.06 -9.85
N TYR A 26 -22.16 6.14 -10.20
CA TYR A 26 -21.17 5.15 -9.80
C TYR A 26 -21.02 5.04 -8.28
N ARG A 27 -20.95 6.17 -7.57
CA ARG A 27 -20.88 6.17 -6.09
C ARG A 27 -22.15 5.62 -5.46
N ASP A 28 -23.31 6.02 -5.96
CA ASP A 28 -24.61 5.60 -5.44
C ASP A 28 -24.82 4.09 -5.62
N LEU A 29 -24.36 3.51 -6.74
CA LEU A 29 -24.40 2.06 -6.99
C LEU A 29 -23.45 1.25 -6.11
N ASN A 30 -22.32 1.83 -5.69
CA ASN A 30 -21.31 1.14 -4.88
C ASN A 30 -21.49 1.34 -3.36
N GLY A 31 -22.34 2.27 -2.94
CA GLY A 31 -22.56 2.62 -1.54
C GLY A 31 -21.39 3.40 -0.91
N THR A 32 -21.58 3.81 0.34
CA THR A 32 -20.61 4.63 1.10
C THR A 32 -19.88 3.86 2.20
N GLU A 33 -20.27 2.60 2.44
CA GLU A 33 -19.71 1.78 3.50
C GLU A 33 -18.66 0.80 2.96
N VAL A 34 -17.59 0.61 3.73
CA VAL A 34 -16.61 -0.44 3.48
C VAL A 34 -17.15 -1.74 4.05
N GLU A 35 -17.29 -2.74 3.19
CA GLU A 35 -17.77 -4.06 3.59
C GLU A 35 -16.74 -4.74 4.50
N VAL A 36 -17.21 -5.40 5.56
CA VAL A 36 -16.35 -6.05 6.56
C VAL A 36 -16.67 -7.53 6.65
N TRP A 37 -15.69 -8.37 6.33
CA TRP A 37 -15.84 -9.83 6.39
C TRP A 37 -15.18 -10.37 7.65
N PRO A 38 -15.86 -11.20 8.45
CA PRO A 38 -15.30 -11.76 9.68
C PRO A 38 -14.36 -12.96 9.44
N HIS A 39 -14.14 -13.35 8.18
CA HIS A 39 -13.44 -14.57 7.78
C HIS A 39 -12.48 -14.31 6.60
N THR A 40 -11.52 -15.23 6.43
CA THR A 40 -10.61 -15.27 5.28
C THR A 40 -11.38 -15.64 4.02
N PRO A 41 -11.28 -14.88 2.91
CA PRO A 41 -11.95 -15.23 1.67
C PRO A 41 -11.32 -16.46 1.03
N SER A 42 -12.12 -17.24 0.30
CA SER A 42 -11.61 -18.15 -0.71
C SER A 42 -11.10 -17.38 -1.94
N SER A 43 -10.28 -18.02 -2.76
CA SER A 43 -9.69 -17.42 -3.97
C SER A 43 -10.76 -16.92 -4.95
N ILE A 44 -11.88 -17.64 -5.09
CA ILE A 44 -13.00 -17.22 -5.94
C ILE A 44 -13.78 -16.04 -5.35
N GLU A 45 -13.93 -15.97 -4.02
CA GLU A 45 -14.57 -14.84 -3.36
C GLU A 45 -13.72 -13.59 -3.49
N PHE A 46 -12.40 -13.71 -3.29
CA PHE A 46 -11.48 -12.60 -3.48
C PHE A 46 -11.44 -12.12 -4.94
N ALA A 47 -11.43 -13.02 -5.92
CA ALA A 47 -11.50 -12.65 -7.34
C ALA A 47 -12.77 -11.85 -7.67
N ARG A 48 -13.91 -12.19 -7.07
CA ARG A 48 -15.16 -11.43 -7.22
C ARG A 48 -15.04 -10.03 -6.64
N ILE A 49 -14.44 -9.88 -5.46
CA ILE A 49 -14.20 -8.57 -4.84
C ILE A 49 -13.33 -7.69 -5.75
N VAL A 50 -12.23 -8.25 -6.26
CA VAL A 50 -11.32 -7.55 -7.18
C VAL A 50 -12.05 -7.11 -8.46
N ASN A 51 -12.89 -7.98 -9.03
CA ASN A 51 -13.66 -7.68 -10.24
C ASN A 51 -14.65 -6.52 -10.04
N VAL A 52 -15.27 -6.44 -8.86
CA VAL A 52 -16.19 -5.35 -8.50
C VAL A 52 -15.43 -4.04 -8.24
N GLY A 53 -14.16 -4.10 -7.84
CA GLY A 53 -13.33 -2.91 -7.62
C GLY A 53 -13.71 -2.12 -6.37
N ARG A 54 -14.29 -2.78 -5.35
CA ARG A 54 -14.68 -2.18 -4.07
C ARG A 54 -13.75 -2.60 -2.94
N PRO A 55 -13.40 -1.70 -2.01
CA PRO A 55 -12.61 -2.05 -0.83
C PRO A 55 -13.40 -2.93 0.13
N VAL A 56 -12.74 -3.95 0.67
CA VAL A 56 -13.29 -4.85 1.70
C VAL A 56 -12.26 -5.01 2.81
N LEU A 57 -12.72 -4.96 4.07
CA LEU A 57 -11.90 -5.24 5.25
C LEU A 57 -12.10 -6.69 5.69
N PHE A 58 -11.08 -7.52 5.57
CA PHE A 58 -11.07 -8.87 6.15
C PHE A 58 -10.58 -8.80 7.60
N ARG A 59 -11.42 -9.15 8.56
CA ARG A 59 -11.03 -9.29 9.96
C ARG A 59 -10.44 -10.68 10.22
N ASN A 60 -9.56 -10.75 11.21
CA ASN A 60 -8.92 -12.00 11.65
C ASN A 60 -8.18 -12.74 10.51
N THR A 61 -7.73 -12.00 9.50
CA THR A 61 -7.14 -12.53 8.27
C THR A 61 -5.90 -11.70 7.91
N PRO A 62 -4.72 -12.32 7.73
CA PRO A 62 -4.38 -13.67 8.17
C PRO A 62 -4.52 -13.82 9.70
N ASN A 63 -4.73 -15.05 10.18
CA ASN A 63 -4.79 -15.30 11.62
C ASN A 63 -3.37 -15.30 12.24
N MET A 64 -3.27 -15.30 13.57
CA MET A 64 -1.98 -15.26 14.30
C MET A 64 -1.03 -16.43 13.98
N LYS A 65 -1.56 -17.59 13.53
CA LYS A 65 -0.74 -18.75 13.14
C LYS A 65 -0.06 -18.52 11.78
N ASP A 66 -0.75 -17.83 10.87
CA ASP A 66 -0.28 -17.61 9.51
C ASP A 66 0.56 -16.32 9.37
N LEU A 67 0.46 -15.40 10.34
CA LEU A 67 1.24 -14.17 10.41
C LEU A 67 1.85 -13.99 11.81
N PRO A 68 3.03 -14.60 12.10
CA PRO A 68 3.69 -14.47 13.40
C PRO A 68 3.96 -13.03 13.84
N ALA A 69 4.14 -12.10 12.88
CA ALA A 69 4.29 -10.67 13.13
C ALA A 69 3.19 -10.10 14.05
N LEU A 70 1.95 -10.61 13.98
CA LEU A 70 0.83 -10.16 14.82
C LEU A 70 1.06 -10.34 16.33
N THR A 71 1.97 -11.22 16.72
CA THR A 71 2.29 -11.51 18.13
C THR A 71 3.71 -11.15 18.52
N ARG A 72 4.64 -11.13 17.55
CA ARG A 72 6.06 -10.89 17.80
C ARG A 72 6.43 -9.41 17.72
N TRP A 73 5.81 -8.65 16.82
CA TRP A 73 6.27 -7.31 16.49
C TRP A 73 5.93 -6.31 17.61
N THR A 74 6.97 -5.98 18.36
CA THR A 74 7.02 -4.90 19.36
C THR A 74 8.25 -4.05 19.04
N ASP A 75 8.30 -2.80 19.50
CA ASP A 75 9.48 -1.93 19.32
C ASP A 75 10.76 -2.62 19.76
N ASP A 76 10.73 -3.30 20.91
CA ASP A 76 11.88 -3.98 21.49
C ASP A 76 12.31 -5.19 20.63
N TYR A 77 11.34 -6.00 20.19
CA TYR A 77 11.61 -7.14 19.33
C TYR A 77 12.20 -6.68 17.99
N LEU A 78 11.57 -5.71 17.33
CA LEU A 78 12.00 -5.19 16.03
C LEU A 78 13.38 -4.53 16.14
N GLY A 79 13.61 -3.72 17.19
CA GLY A 79 14.90 -3.10 17.45
C GLY A 79 15.99 -4.13 17.72
N SER A 80 15.68 -5.20 18.47
CA SER A 80 16.64 -6.25 18.78
C SER A 80 16.96 -7.15 17.59
N ILE A 81 15.96 -7.58 16.82
CA ILE A 81 16.17 -8.52 15.72
C ILE A 81 16.84 -7.84 14.51
N MET A 82 16.55 -6.55 14.29
CA MET A 82 17.20 -5.76 13.25
C MET A 82 18.64 -5.38 13.64
N GLY A 83 18.92 -5.21 14.93
CA GLY A 83 20.27 -4.91 15.43
C GLY A 83 20.87 -3.68 14.75
N ASP A 84 22.08 -3.84 14.20
CA ASP A 84 22.82 -2.76 13.52
C ASP A 84 22.39 -2.53 12.06
N ARG A 85 21.36 -3.25 11.58
CA ARG A 85 20.82 -3.07 10.24
C ARG A 85 20.14 -1.71 10.11
N LYS A 86 20.51 -0.98 9.07
CA LYS A 86 19.94 0.32 8.76
C LYS A 86 18.75 0.18 7.82
N VAL A 87 17.75 1.04 8.04
CA VAL A 87 16.54 1.17 7.22
C VAL A 87 16.44 2.58 6.67
N SER A 88 15.81 2.72 5.52
CA SER A 88 15.61 3.99 4.83
C SER A 88 14.37 4.68 5.39
N VAL A 89 14.58 5.79 6.10
CA VAL A 89 13.49 6.55 6.73
C VAL A 89 13.34 7.87 6.03
N ALA A 90 12.11 8.16 5.59
CA ALA A 90 11.76 9.45 5.06
C ALA A 90 11.37 10.39 6.21
N ILE A 91 11.78 11.65 6.08
CA ILE A 91 11.64 12.68 7.11
C ILE A 91 10.90 13.86 6.50
N THR A 92 9.84 14.31 7.16
CA THR A 92 9.04 15.45 6.72
C THR A 92 8.73 16.37 7.89
N PRO A 93 8.64 17.70 7.69
CA PRO A 93 8.28 18.61 8.77
C PRO A 93 6.85 18.43 9.30
N ASN A 94 5.93 17.90 8.47
CA ASN A 94 4.49 17.89 8.74
C ASN A 94 3.79 16.57 8.41
N GLY A 95 4.53 15.51 8.10
CA GLY A 95 3.97 14.20 7.75
C GLY A 95 3.39 14.10 6.34
N GLN A 96 3.45 15.16 5.53
CA GLN A 96 2.86 15.18 4.20
C GLN A 96 3.87 14.72 3.14
N VAL A 97 3.57 13.58 2.55
CA VAL A 97 4.35 12.93 1.49
C VAL A 97 3.61 13.14 0.18
N LEU A 98 4.29 13.63 -0.86
CA LEU A 98 3.68 13.86 -2.19
C LEU A 98 2.53 14.88 -2.14
N ALA A 99 2.77 16.04 -1.52
CA ALA A 99 1.77 17.09 -1.36
C ALA A 99 2.07 18.32 -2.22
N SER A 100 1.02 18.99 -2.68
CA SER A 100 1.10 20.30 -3.30
C SER A 100 0.99 21.38 -2.22
N PHE A 101 1.94 22.30 -2.22
CA PHE A 101 1.97 23.44 -1.32
C PHE A 101 1.89 24.76 -2.09
N ASP A 102 1.12 25.67 -1.52
CA ASP A 102 1.05 27.05 -1.97
C ASP A 102 2.15 27.83 -1.25
N ILE A 103 3.16 28.27 -2.00
CA ILE A 103 4.30 28.99 -1.46
C ILE A 103 4.11 30.48 -1.79
N PRO A 104 3.96 31.35 -0.79
CA PRO A 104 3.93 32.79 -1.00
C PRO A 104 5.31 33.25 -1.51
N THR A 105 5.36 33.76 -2.74
CA THR A 105 6.57 34.36 -3.33
C THR A 105 6.30 35.85 -3.53
N GLY A 106 6.42 36.64 -2.46
CA GLY A 106 6.17 38.08 -2.50
C GLY A 106 4.68 38.40 -2.67
N LEU A 107 4.29 38.95 -3.83
CA LEU A 107 2.90 39.34 -4.14
C LEU A 107 2.10 38.24 -4.88
N SER A 108 2.73 37.11 -5.22
CA SER A 108 2.08 35.97 -5.88
C SER A 108 2.18 34.71 -5.04
N THR A 109 1.30 33.75 -5.32
CA THR A 109 1.35 32.39 -4.77
C THR A 109 1.80 31.44 -5.88
N GLU A 110 2.88 30.70 -5.66
CA GLU A 110 3.29 29.61 -6.54
C GLU A 110 2.79 28.28 -6.01
N HIS A 111 2.10 27.50 -6.86
CA HIS A 111 1.74 26.11 -6.56
C HIS A 111 2.96 25.21 -6.83
N ARG A 112 3.55 24.62 -5.79
CA ARG A 112 4.65 23.66 -5.94
C ARG A 112 4.24 22.28 -5.48
N PHE A 113 4.58 21.28 -6.27
CA PHE A 113 4.51 19.88 -5.85
C PHE A 113 5.81 19.53 -5.14
N VAL A 114 5.71 19.20 -3.85
CA VAL A 114 6.86 18.79 -3.03
C VAL A 114 6.80 17.29 -2.82
N PHE A 115 7.85 16.62 -3.28
CA PHE A 115 8.06 15.20 -3.06
C PHE A 115 8.91 15.06 -1.80
N ALA A 116 8.37 14.42 -0.76
CA ALA A 116 9.09 14.13 0.49
C ALA A 116 10.31 13.19 0.30
N GLY A 117 10.67 12.84 -0.94
CA GLY A 117 11.95 12.24 -1.27
C GLY A 117 13.17 13.14 -0.98
N GLU A 118 12.97 14.40 -0.59
CA GLU A 118 14.08 15.33 -0.38
C GLU A 118 14.96 15.02 0.85
N GLN A 119 14.49 14.26 1.86
CA GLN A 119 15.34 13.80 2.97
C GLN A 119 15.04 12.36 3.39
N THR A 120 15.66 11.40 2.69
CA THR A 120 15.75 10.01 3.15
C THR A 120 17.05 9.84 3.96
N ARG A 121 16.96 9.26 5.16
CA ARG A 121 18.10 8.95 6.01
C ARG A 121 18.15 7.47 6.35
N CYS A 122 19.32 6.86 6.17
CA CYS A 122 19.57 5.50 6.65
C CYS A 122 19.86 5.52 8.16
N THR A 123 19.00 4.89 8.97
CA THR A 123 19.04 4.94 10.45
C THR A 123 18.76 3.55 11.03
N LEU A 124 19.11 3.31 12.29
CA LEU A 124 18.77 2.05 12.97
C LEU A 124 17.28 2.01 13.33
N CYS A 125 16.68 0.82 13.39
CA CYS A 125 15.27 0.68 13.81
C CYS A 125 15.02 1.27 15.21
N GLN A 126 15.96 1.10 16.14
CA GLN A 126 15.86 1.70 17.48
C GLN A 126 15.84 3.24 17.43
N GLU A 127 16.65 3.85 16.57
CA GLU A 127 16.67 5.31 16.39
C GLU A 127 15.36 5.82 15.78
N LEU A 128 14.77 5.07 14.84
CA LEU A 128 13.45 5.36 14.28
C LEU A 128 12.38 5.35 15.38
N PHE A 129 12.30 4.30 16.20
CA PHE A 129 11.32 4.24 17.28
C PHE A 129 11.49 5.37 18.31
N GLN A 130 12.73 5.75 18.62
CA GLN A 130 13.01 6.92 19.46
C GLN A 130 12.61 8.23 18.79
N ALA A 131 12.74 8.36 17.47
CA ALA A 131 12.27 9.53 16.74
C ALA A 131 10.74 9.62 16.75
N ILE A 132 10.03 8.51 16.53
CA ILE A 132 8.56 8.45 16.59
C ILE A 132 8.07 8.85 17.99
N LYS A 133 8.63 8.27 19.05
CA LYS A 133 8.26 8.62 20.45
C LYS A 133 8.50 10.10 20.78
N ARG A 134 9.54 10.72 20.20
CA ARG A 134 9.77 12.17 20.35
C ARG A 134 8.70 12.98 19.62
N SER A 135 8.31 12.56 18.42
CA SER A 135 7.26 13.24 17.64
C SER A 135 5.88 13.19 18.27
N GLU A 136 5.57 12.15 19.04
CA GLU A 136 4.34 12.06 19.83
C GLU A 136 4.30 13.08 20.99
N GLN A 137 5.47 13.48 21.49
CA GLN A 137 5.61 14.39 22.62
C GLN A 137 5.79 15.85 22.18
N ASP A 138 6.40 16.07 21.02
CA ASP A 138 6.72 17.39 20.48
C ASP A 138 6.25 17.50 19.02
N ALA A 139 5.13 18.21 18.85
CA ALA A 139 4.53 18.49 17.55
C ALA A 139 5.40 19.40 16.64
N SER A 140 6.49 19.98 17.16
CA SER A 140 7.45 20.75 16.36
C SER A 140 8.59 19.91 15.78
N SER A 141 8.69 18.63 16.18
CA SER A 141 9.71 17.72 15.67
C SER A 141 9.32 17.10 14.32
N ASP A 142 10.32 16.71 13.54
CA ASP A 142 10.11 16.10 12.23
C ASP A 142 9.36 14.76 12.34
N VAL A 143 8.46 14.54 11.38
CA VAL A 143 7.71 13.31 11.22
C VAL A 143 8.52 12.32 10.40
N CYS A 144 8.86 11.19 11.03
CA CYS A 144 9.60 10.09 10.43
C CYS A 144 8.67 8.94 10.04
N TYR A 145 8.85 8.36 8.86
CA TYR A 145 8.14 7.14 8.47
C TYR A 145 9.00 6.24 7.57
N LEU A 146 8.82 4.93 7.73
CA LEU A 146 9.43 3.90 6.90
C LEU A 146 8.40 3.49 5.84
N GLN A 147 8.46 4.15 4.69
CA GLN A 147 7.55 3.92 3.57
C GLN A 147 8.33 3.93 2.26
N SER A 148 9.18 2.94 2.03
CA SER A 148 9.58 2.65 0.67
C SER A 148 8.44 1.87 -0.01
N GLN A 149 8.01 2.35 -1.17
CA GLN A 149 7.20 1.54 -2.07
C GLN A 149 8.20 0.72 -2.90
N ASN A 150 7.92 -0.58 -3.07
CA ASN A 150 8.74 -1.57 -3.79
C ASN A 150 9.77 -2.36 -2.96
N GLY A 151 9.35 -2.90 -1.81
CA GLY A 151 9.96 -4.14 -1.33
C GLY A 151 10.85 -4.05 -0.11
N ASN A 152 10.44 -3.24 0.88
CA ASN A 152 11.09 -3.26 2.19
C ASN A 152 11.08 -4.64 2.84
N MET A 153 9.98 -5.39 2.71
CA MET A 153 9.89 -6.77 3.23
C MET A 153 10.35 -7.83 2.23
N TYR A 154 9.91 -7.74 0.97
CA TYR A 154 10.30 -8.63 -0.10
C TYR A 154 10.53 -7.82 -1.37
N SER A 155 11.64 -8.08 -2.04
CA SER A 155 12.02 -7.53 -3.34
C SER A 155 11.63 -8.50 -4.47
N ALA A 156 11.62 -8.03 -5.71
CA ALA A 156 11.30 -8.88 -6.87
C ALA A 156 12.20 -10.13 -6.95
N VAL A 157 13.48 -9.99 -6.56
CA VAL A 157 14.45 -11.07 -6.59
C VAL A 157 14.13 -12.20 -5.61
N ASP A 158 13.39 -11.90 -4.54
CA ASP A 158 12.95 -12.91 -3.57
C ASP A 158 11.92 -13.86 -4.19
N PHE A 159 11.24 -13.47 -5.27
CA PHE A 159 10.26 -14.27 -6.00
C PHE A 159 10.87 -15.02 -7.20
N GLU A 160 12.05 -14.62 -7.66
CA GLU A 160 12.77 -15.29 -8.73
C GLU A 160 13.44 -16.57 -8.17
N SER A 161 13.24 -17.73 -8.80
CA SER A 161 13.87 -19.00 -8.39
C SER A 161 15.33 -19.08 -8.87
N ILE A 162 16.10 -18.01 -8.66
CA ILE A 162 17.50 -17.92 -9.05
C ILE A 162 18.35 -18.27 -7.83
N PRO A 163 19.09 -19.40 -7.85
CA PRO A 163 19.99 -19.76 -6.77
C PRO A 163 21.05 -18.66 -6.52
N ASP A 164 21.38 -18.44 -5.26
CA ASP A 164 22.48 -17.57 -4.80
C ASP A 164 22.34 -16.05 -5.08
N ARG A 165 21.18 -15.57 -5.54
CA ARG A 165 20.92 -14.12 -5.62
C ARG A 165 20.51 -13.59 -4.25
N PRO A 166 21.28 -12.68 -3.62
CA PRO A 166 20.91 -12.10 -2.34
C PRO A 166 19.69 -11.18 -2.50
N SER A 167 18.85 -11.14 -1.46
CA SER A 167 17.73 -10.19 -1.36
C SER A 167 18.24 -8.77 -1.22
N ASP A 168 17.63 -7.83 -1.94
CA ASP A 168 17.91 -6.39 -1.81
C ASP A 168 17.01 -5.71 -0.76
N SER A 169 16.21 -6.49 -0.02
CA SER A 169 15.31 -5.96 1.01
C SER A 169 16.08 -5.42 2.23
N GLU A 170 15.65 -4.25 2.70
CA GLU A 170 16.21 -3.61 3.90
C GLU A 170 15.76 -4.27 5.21
N LEU A 171 14.69 -5.09 5.20
CA LEU A 171 14.18 -5.82 6.37
C LEU A 171 14.55 -7.32 6.36
N CYS A 172 15.05 -7.83 5.24
CA CYS A 172 15.52 -9.20 5.06
C CYS A 172 16.97 -9.39 5.54
N PRO A 173 17.35 -10.61 5.98
CA PRO A 173 16.48 -11.77 6.21
C PRO A 173 15.78 -11.78 7.58
N GLN A 174 16.07 -10.82 8.46
CA GLN A 174 15.70 -10.81 9.88
C GLN A 174 14.20 -11.00 10.12
N LEU A 175 13.35 -10.36 9.30
CA LEU A 175 11.90 -10.36 9.50
C LEU A 175 11.15 -11.33 8.57
N LEU A 176 11.86 -12.06 7.69
CA LEU A 176 11.24 -12.94 6.70
C LEU A 176 10.43 -14.09 7.29
N SER A 177 10.84 -14.60 8.45
CA SER A 177 10.11 -15.67 9.12
C SER A 177 8.79 -15.21 9.74
N ASP A 178 8.59 -13.90 9.87
CA ASP A 178 7.44 -13.34 10.58
C ASP A 178 6.29 -12.96 9.65
N VAL A 179 6.57 -12.83 8.36
CA VAL A 179 5.62 -12.38 7.34
C VAL A 179 5.62 -13.42 6.22
N PRO A 180 4.47 -13.95 5.78
CA PRO A 180 4.42 -14.87 4.66
C PRO A 180 4.79 -14.14 3.37
N LYS A 181 5.55 -14.84 2.50
CA LYS A 181 5.97 -14.33 1.19
C LYS A 181 4.79 -14.06 0.24
N GLU A 182 3.74 -14.87 0.34
CA GLU A 182 2.54 -14.77 -0.47
C GLU A 182 1.30 -14.99 0.39
N ILE A 183 0.18 -14.40 -0.04
CA ILE A 183 -1.15 -14.67 0.54
C ILE A 183 -1.83 -15.66 -0.41
N SER A 184 -1.89 -16.94 -0.04
CA SER A 184 -2.25 -18.04 -0.95
C SER A 184 -3.55 -17.83 -1.73
N TRP A 185 -4.64 -17.45 -1.05
CA TRP A 185 -5.93 -17.20 -1.69
C TRP A 185 -5.92 -15.99 -2.62
N ALA A 186 -5.06 -15.00 -2.36
CA ALA A 186 -4.92 -13.83 -3.22
C ALA A 186 -4.09 -14.16 -4.46
N SER A 187 -2.97 -14.86 -4.27
CA SER A 187 -2.12 -15.33 -5.37
C SER A 187 -2.91 -16.24 -6.32
N GLU A 188 -3.66 -17.21 -5.79
CA GLU A 188 -4.46 -18.12 -6.62
C GLU A 188 -5.55 -17.38 -7.41
N ALA A 189 -6.16 -16.34 -6.82
CA ALA A 189 -7.18 -15.55 -7.48
C ALA A 189 -6.65 -14.69 -8.64
N LEU A 190 -5.44 -14.15 -8.50
CA LEU A 190 -4.85 -13.19 -9.44
C LEU A 190 -3.90 -13.84 -10.46
N GLU A 191 -3.32 -15.00 -10.13
CA GLU A 191 -2.35 -15.70 -10.97
C GLU A 191 -2.75 -17.18 -11.21
N PRO A 192 -3.89 -17.44 -11.89
CA PRO A 192 -4.38 -18.80 -12.11
C PRO A 192 -3.42 -19.68 -12.96
N GLU A 193 -2.48 -19.07 -13.71
CA GLU A 193 -1.61 -19.79 -14.66
C GLU A 193 -0.42 -20.56 -14.04
N ARG A 194 -0.13 -20.43 -12.74
CA ARG A 194 0.90 -21.28 -12.10
C ARG A 194 0.48 -22.74 -11.92
N HIS A 195 -0.77 -23.08 -12.27
CA HIS A 195 -1.29 -24.45 -12.33
C HIS A 195 -1.52 -24.89 -13.79
N GLN A 196 -0.47 -24.91 -14.62
CA GLN A 196 -0.52 -25.79 -15.80
C GLN A 196 -0.50 -27.23 -15.33
N VAL A 197 -1.69 -27.82 -15.34
CA VAL A 197 -1.95 -29.25 -15.25
C VAL A 197 -1.00 -29.98 -16.20
N GLU A 198 -0.09 -30.80 -15.65
CA GLU A 198 0.57 -31.84 -16.45
C GLU A 198 -0.53 -32.73 -17.03
N LEU A 199 -0.89 -32.48 -18.29
CA LEU A 199 -1.73 -33.40 -19.04
C LEU A 199 -0.94 -34.71 -19.15
N PRO A 200 -1.52 -35.86 -18.75
CA PRO A 200 -0.83 -37.13 -18.89
C PRO A 200 -0.56 -37.38 -20.37
N THR A 201 0.72 -37.44 -20.71
CA THR A 201 1.21 -37.88 -22.02
C THR A 201 0.68 -39.30 -22.26
N ARG A 202 -0.16 -39.46 -23.28
CA ARG A 202 -0.57 -40.77 -23.79
C ARG A 202 0.56 -41.43 -24.56
#